data_AF-A0A8T4DBS6-F1
#
_entry.id   AF-A0A8T4DBS6-F1
#
_cell.length_a   1.000
_cell.length_b   1.000
_cell.length_c   1.000
_cell.angle_alpha   90.00
_cell.angle_beta   90.00
_cell.angle_gamma   90.00
#
_symmetry.space_group_name_H-M   'P 1'
#
loop_
_entity.id
_entity.type
_entity.pdbx_description
1 polymer ?
#
loop_
_entity_poly.entity_id
_entity_poly.type
_entity_poly.pdbx_seq_one_letter_code
_entity_poly.pdbx_strand_id
1 'polypeptide(L)'
;MDSTNNVHITWEDYRDGNAEIYYTKLDSNGTTLVDDTRLTTDSADSSYPAIAVDNTNCIHITWEDLRDGNEEIYYKNNCGGAPPENQPPIVDFTYSPLQPILAETVTFNATASYDPDGNITGALAMETVPTQQNQRLHILTFQ
;
A
#
# COMPACT_ATOMS: atom_id res chain seq x y z
N MET A 1 -18.69 -7.59 14.47
CA MET A 1 -19.65 -6.92 13.57
C MET A 1 -19.09 -5.58 13.17
N ASP A 2 -19.38 -5.09 11.97
CA ASP A 2 -19.00 -3.73 11.52
C ASP A 2 -19.99 -2.67 12.03
N SER A 3 -19.70 -1.38 11.77
CA SER A 3 -20.56 -0.24 12.18
C SER A 3 -21.94 -0.22 11.53
N THR A 4 -22.15 -1.03 10.48
CA THR A 4 -23.44 -1.20 9.81
C THR A 4 -24.17 -2.47 10.27
N ASN A 5 -23.72 -3.09 11.37
CA ASN A 5 -24.26 -4.34 11.94
C ASN A 5 -24.14 -5.56 11.01
N ASN A 6 -23.17 -5.55 10.08
CA ASN A 6 -22.89 -6.75 9.33
C ASN A 6 -22.04 -7.72 10.16
N VAL A 7 -22.31 -9.00 9.99
CA VAL A 7 -21.57 -10.11 10.60
C VAL A 7 -20.48 -10.56 9.65
N HIS A 8 -19.27 -10.68 10.18
CA HIS A 8 -18.10 -11.16 9.45
C HIS A 8 -17.75 -12.52 10.03
N ILE A 9 -17.63 -13.52 9.16
CA ILE A 9 -17.38 -14.90 9.58
C ILE A 9 -16.17 -15.38 8.81
N THR A 10 -15.26 -16.01 9.54
CA THR A 10 -14.10 -16.71 8.98
C THR A 10 -14.11 -18.14 9.52
N TRP A 11 -13.76 -19.10 8.69
CA TRP A 11 -13.68 -20.51 9.11
C TRP A 11 -12.60 -21.25 8.32
N GLU A 12 -12.21 -22.40 8.86
CA GLU A 12 -11.36 -23.39 8.22
C GLU A 12 -12.24 -24.45 7.55
N ASP A 13 -11.91 -24.83 6.33
CA ASP A 13 -12.62 -25.88 5.60
C ASP A 13 -11.67 -26.71 4.73
N TYR A 14 -11.95 -28.01 4.61
CA TYR A 14 -11.13 -29.01 3.88
C TYR A 14 -11.70 -29.36 2.50
N ARG A 15 -12.73 -28.65 2.05
CA ARG A 15 -13.46 -28.96 0.80
C ARG A 15 -12.60 -28.97 -0.47
N ASP A 16 -11.42 -28.35 -0.45
CA ASP A 16 -10.53 -28.21 -1.61
C ASP A 16 -9.24 -29.04 -1.51
N GLY A 17 -9.18 -30.01 -0.59
CA GLY A 17 -8.10 -31.01 -0.51
C GLY A 17 -7.09 -30.78 0.62
N ASN A 18 -7.01 -29.56 1.15
CA ASN A 18 -6.24 -29.16 2.33
C ASN A 18 -7.06 -28.15 3.16
N ALA A 19 -6.64 -27.88 4.40
CA ALA A 19 -7.28 -26.88 5.25
C ALA A 19 -7.06 -25.48 4.67
N GLU A 20 -8.13 -24.73 4.46
CA GLU A 20 -8.07 -23.39 3.90
C GLU A 20 -8.97 -22.42 4.65
N ILE A 21 -8.62 -21.14 4.65
CA ILE A 21 -9.41 -20.10 5.30
C ILE A 21 -10.45 -19.57 4.33
N TYR A 22 -11.69 -19.55 4.78
CA TYR A 22 -12.83 -19.03 4.06
C TYR A 22 -13.49 -17.87 4.82
N TYR A 23 -14.22 -17.06 4.07
CA TYR A 23 -14.90 -15.87 4.57
C TYR A 23 -16.28 -15.69 3.94
N THR A 24 -17.21 -15.16 4.74
CA THR A 24 -18.51 -14.66 4.29
C THR A 24 -18.89 -13.42 5.10
N LYS A 25 -19.78 -12.62 4.54
CA LYS A 25 -20.37 -11.46 5.19
C LYS A 25 -21.87 -11.58 5.15
N LEU A 26 -22.53 -11.39 6.28
CA LEU A 26 -23.98 -11.35 6.38
C LEU A 26 -24.45 -9.97 6.86
N ASP A 27 -25.65 -9.55 6.47
CA ASP A 27 -26.32 -8.41 7.08
C ASP A 27 -26.88 -8.76 8.47
N SER A 28 -27.50 -7.78 9.14
CA SER A 28 -28.12 -7.97 10.46
C SER A 28 -29.30 -8.94 10.47
N ASN A 29 -29.87 -9.28 9.31
CA ASN A 29 -30.96 -10.24 9.16
C ASN A 29 -30.47 -11.64 8.79
N GLY A 30 -29.15 -11.83 8.64
CA GLY A 30 -28.54 -13.07 8.18
C GLY A 30 -28.55 -13.25 6.66
N THR A 31 -28.87 -12.21 5.89
CA THR A 31 -28.76 -12.24 4.43
C THR A 31 -27.31 -12.20 4.01
N THR A 32 -26.90 -13.08 3.10
CA THR A 32 -25.54 -13.09 2.54
C THR A 32 -25.28 -11.82 1.74
N LEU A 33 -24.22 -11.09 2.11
CA LEU A 33 -23.69 -9.91 1.43
C LEU A 33 -22.40 -10.20 0.65
N VAL A 34 -21.59 -11.14 1.15
CA VAL A 34 -20.43 -11.69 0.46
C VAL A 34 -20.58 -13.19 0.50
N ASP A 35 -20.64 -13.81 -0.69
CA ASP A 35 -20.72 -15.26 -0.81
C ASP A 35 -19.50 -15.93 -0.16
N ASP A 36 -19.65 -17.23 0.10
CA ASP A 36 -18.57 -18.10 0.53
C ASP A 36 -17.33 -17.90 -0.38
N THR A 37 -16.28 -17.32 0.20
CA THR A 37 -15.07 -16.90 -0.50
C THR A 37 -13.85 -17.51 0.17
N ARG A 38 -13.09 -18.31 -0.59
CA ARG A 38 -11.79 -18.82 -0.18
C ARG A 38 -10.75 -17.69 -0.13
N LEU A 39 -10.05 -17.53 0.99
CA LEU A 39 -9.06 -16.46 1.21
C LEU A 39 -7.61 -16.87 0.95
N THR A 40 -7.31 -18.16 1.10
CA THR A 40 -5.98 -18.78 0.99
C THR A 40 -6.01 -19.90 -0.05
N THR A 41 -4.91 -20.14 -0.77
CA THR A 41 -4.87 -21.13 -1.87
C THR A 41 -3.54 -21.87 -1.95
N ASP A 42 -2.84 -22.00 -0.82
CA ASP A 42 -1.55 -22.68 -0.81
C ASP A 42 -1.75 -24.21 -0.85
N SER A 43 -0.70 -24.96 -1.13
CA SER A 43 -0.74 -26.43 -1.00
C SER A 43 -0.62 -26.91 0.45
N ALA A 44 -0.09 -26.08 1.34
CA ALA A 44 -0.02 -26.34 2.78
C ALA A 44 -1.32 -25.93 3.49
N ASP A 45 -1.54 -26.48 4.69
CA ASP A 45 -2.72 -26.17 5.49
C ASP A 45 -2.67 -24.72 6.02
N SER A 46 -3.81 -24.05 5.95
CA SER A 46 -4.10 -22.77 6.62
C SER A 46 -5.23 -23.00 7.64
N SER A 47 -4.97 -22.72 8.92
CA SER A 47 -5.82 -23.13 10.04
C SER A 47 -5.98 -22.04 11.12
N TYR A 48 -6.89 -22.29 12.07
CA TYR A 48 -7.12 -21.43 13.25
C TYR A 48 -7.31 -19.93 12.94
N PRO A 49 -8.26 -19.56 12.07
CA PRO A 49 -8.43 -18.16 11.73
C PRO A 49 -9.00 -17.36 12.91
N ALA A 50 -8.50 -16.15 13.09
CA ALA A 50 -9.05 -15.13 13.98
C ALA A 50 -9.40 -13.88 13.19
N ILE A 51 -10.45 -13.17 13.60
CA ILE A 51 -10.96 -11.98 12.91
C ILE A 51 -11.25 -10.86 13.89
N ALA A 52 -10.87 -9.63 13.51
CA ALA A 52 -11.23 -8.41 14.18
C ALA A 52 -11.73 -7.37 13.16
N VAL A 53 -12.61 -6.47 13.62
CA VAL A 53 -13.05 -5.32 12.83
C VAL A 53 -12.72 -4.06 13.63
N ASP A 54 -11.98 -3.13 13.04
CA ASP A 54 -11.61 -1.87 13.70
C ASP A 54 -12.72 -0.81 13.60
N ASN A 55 -12.47 0.38 14.15
CA ASN A 55 -13.44 1.47 14.14
C ASN A 55 -13.63 2.15 12.76
N THR A 56 -12.80 1.81 11.78
CA THR A 56 -12.91 2.28 10.38
C THR A 56 -13.65 1.28 9.50
N ASN A 57 -14.17 0.18 10.08
CA ASN A 57 -14.68 -1.00 9.39
C ASN A 57 -13.62 -1.78 8.61
N CYS A 58 -12.34 -1.60 8.94
CA CYS A 58 -11.31 -2.48 8.40
C CYS A 58 -11.40 -3.86 9.04
N ILE A 59 -11.41 -4.89 8.18
CA ILE A 59 -11.38 -6.28 8.58
C ILE A 59 -9.93 -6.71 8.70
N HIS A 60 -9.56 -7.32 9.81
CA HIS A 60 -8.26 -7.92 10.08
C HIS A 60 -8.46 -9.42 10.29
N ILE A 61 -7.81 -10.25 9.48
CA ILE A 61 -7.87 -11.71 9.59
C ILE A 61 -6.45 -12.22 9.76
N THR A 62 -6.23 -13.06 10.77
CA THR A 62 -4.98 -13.80 10.98
C THR A 62 -5.25 -15.29 10.98
N TRP A 63 -4.28 -16.10 10.56
CA TRP A 63 -4.38 -17.57 10.60
C TRP A 63 -2.99 -18.19 10.78
N GLU A 64 -2.95 -19.45 11.18
CA GLU A 64 -1.73 -20.27 11.17
C GLU A 64 -1.56 -20.92 9.80
N ASP A 65 -0.34 -20.94 9.27
CA ASP A 65 -0.05 -21.43 7.92
C ASP A 65 1.24 -22.23 7.92
N LEU A 66 1.26 -23.34 7.17
CA LEU A 66 2.40 -24.26 7.11
C LEU A 66 3.26 -24.13 5.84
N ARG A 67 2.99 -23.13 4.99
CA ARG A 67 3.60 -23.02 3.65
C ARG A 67 5.12 -22.89 3.64
N ASP A 68 5.72 -22.42 4.74
CA ASP A 68 7.17 -22.21 4.86
C ASP A 68 7.91 -23.40 5.51
N GLY A 69 7.19 -24.48 5.84
CA GLY A 69 7.75 -25.70 6.43
C GLY A 69 7.68 -25.77 7.96
N ASN A 70 7.10 -24.76 8.61
CA ASN A 70 6.67 -24.76 9.99
C ASN A 70 5.40 -23.91 10.14
N GLU A 71 4.80 -23.87 11.33
CA GLU A 71 3.60 -23.05 11.58
C GLU A 71 4.01 -21.58 11.81
N GLU A 72 3.54 -20.68 10.97
CA GLU A 72 3.66 -19.24 11.11
C GLU A 72 2.30 -18.54 11.15
N ILE A 73 2.26 -17.33 11.71
CA ILE A 73 1.07 -16.48 11.68
C ILE A 73 1.08 -15.62 10.42
N TYR A 74 0.03 -15.78 9.63
CA TYR A 74 -0.25 -14.99 8.43
C TYR A 74 -1.39 -14.01 8.68
N TYR A 75 -1.50 -13.00 7.80
CA TYR A 75 -2.41 -11.88 7.97
C TYR A 75 -2.94 -11.36 6.63
N LYS A 76 -4.22 -10.97 6.62
CA LYS A 76 -4.89 -10.29 5.51
C LYS A 76 -5.86 -9.26 6.07
N ASN A 77 -6.02 -8.16 5.36
CA ASN A 77 -7.02 -7.16 5.70
C ASN A 77 -7.89 -6.77 4.51
N ASN A 78 -9.00 -6.12 4.83
CA ASN A 78 -9.85 -5.47 3.86
C ASN A 78 -10.41 -4.19 4.49
N CYS A 79 -9.78 -3.05 4.17
CA CYS A 79 -10.10 -1.75 4.76
C CYS A 79 -11.01 -0.87 3.90
N GLY A 80 -11.72 -1.41 2.89
CA GLY A 80 -12.64 -0.63 2.06
C GLY A 80 -11.98 0.44 1.16
N GLY A 81 -10.67 0.63 1.28
CA GLY A 81 -9.80 1.18 0.26
C GLY A 81 -8.76 0.12 -0.06
N ALA A 82 -8.33 0.05 -1.32
CA ALA A 82 -7.02 -0.50 -1.61
C ALA A 82 -6.00 0.10 -0.62
N PRO A 83 -4.88 -0.59 -0.28
CA PRO A 83 -3.70 0.16 0.18
C PRO A 83 -3.56 1.38 -0.74
N PRO A 84 -3.27 2.60 -0.25
CA PRO A 84 -3.25 3.78 -1.12
C PRO A 84 -2.53 3.38 -2.41
N GLU A 85 -3.26 3.39 -3.53
CA GLU A 85 -2.70 2.88 -4.77
C GLU A 85 -1.45 3.72 -5.01
N ASN A 86 -0.28 3.07 -5.00
CA ASN A 86 1.01 3.75 -5.17
C ASN A 86 0.90 4.77 -6.30
N GLN A 87 0.83 6.04 -5.96
CA GLN A 87 0.71 7.14 -6.88
C GLN A 87 2.10 7.49 -7.37
N PRO A 88 2.28 7.82 -8.67
CA PRO A 88 3.56 8.31 -9.12
C PRO A 88 3.89 9.62 -8.36
N PRO A 89 5.15 9.81 -7.93
CA PRO A 89 5.56 11.04 -7.27
C PRO A 89 5.34 12.25 -8.19
N ILE A 90 4.95 13.37 -7.59
CA ILE A 90 4.76 14.63 -8.31
C ILE A 90 6.06 15.43 -8.23
N VAL A 91 6.61 15.73 -9.40
CA VAL A 91 7.80 16.58 -9.53
C VAL A 91 7.38 18.03 -9.73
N ASP A 92 7.86 18.91 -8.86
CA ASP A 92 7.76 20.35 -9.01
C ASP A 92 9.17 20.96 -9.01
N PHE A 93 9.51 21.67 -10.08
CA PHE A 93 10.83 22.23 -10.32
C PHE A 93 10.76 23.68 -10.76
N THR A 94 11.46 24.54 -10.03
CA THR A 94 11.59 25.96 -10.34
C THR A 94 13.06 26.37 -10.40
N TYR A 95 13.34 27.45 -11.13
CA TYR A 95 14.67 28.03 -11.19
C TYR A 95 14.60 29.55 -11.20
N SER A 96 15.65 30.19 -10.69
CA SER A 96 15.74 31.66 -10.65
C SER A 96 17.20 32.11 -10.79
N PRO A 97 17.48 33.18 -11.55
CA PRO A 97 16.52 33.98 -12.32
C PRO A 97 16.12 33.33 -13.66
N LEU A 98 15.00 33.76 -14.24
CA LEU A 98 14.49 33.27 -15.54
C LEU A 98 15.35 33.69 -16.74
N GLN A 99 16.13 34.77 -16.58
CA GLN A 99 17.03 35.31 -17.61
C GLN A 99 18.39 35.58 -16.97
N PRO A 100 19.20 34.55 -16.73
CA PRO A 100 20.48 34.71 -16.06
C PRO A 100 21.52 35.37 -16.97
N ILE A 101 22.34 36.24 -16.39
CA ILE A 101 23.47 36.86 -17.09
C ILE A 101 24.77 36.10 -16.83
N LEU A 102 25.79 36.36 -17.65
CA LEU A 102 27.08 35.69 -17.55
C LEU A 102 27.71 35.88 -16.15
N ALA A 103 28.14 34.77 -15.54
CA ALA A 103 28.68 34.71 -14.19
C ALA A 103 27.67 34.95 -13.07
N GLU A 104 26.37 35.01 -13.37
CA GLU A 104 25.32 34.95 -12.37
C GLU A 104 25.09 33.51 -11.89
N THR A 105 24.74 33.39 -10.62
CA THR A 105 24.33 32.13 -10.01
C THR A 105 22.86 31.87 -10.30
N VAL A 106 22.55 30.71 -10.87
CA VAL A 106 21.18 30.22 -10.99
C VAL A 106 20.89 29.28 -9.82
N THR A 107 19.78 29.53 -9.13
CA THR A 107 19.24 28.68 -8.08
C THR A 107 18.19 27.75 -8.68
N PHE A 108 18.29 26.47 -8.37
CA PHE A 108 17.28 25.46 -8.68
C PHE A 108 16.58 25.02 -7.39
N ASN A 109 15.26 24.88 -7.44
CA ASN A 109 14.44 24.50 -6.30
C ASN A 109 13.43 23.43 -6.70
N ALA A 110 13.55 22.25 -6.10
CA ALA A 110 12.62 21.12 -6.24
C ALA A 110 11.92 20.75 -4.92
N THR A 111 12.00 21.59 -3.89
CA THR A 111 11.51 21.27 -2.53
C THR A 111 9.99 21.10 -2.45
N ALA A 112 9.27 21.52 -3.49
CA ALA A 112 7.83 21.34 -3.61
C ALA A 112 7.43 19.99 -4.25
N SER A 113 8.40 19.18 -4.70
CA SER A 113 8.13 17.81 -5.13
C SER A 113 7.64 16.99 -3.94
N TYR A 114 6.61 16.16 -4.14
CA TYR A 114 6.03 15.35 -3.09
C TYR A 114 5.47 14.04 -3.64
N ASP A 115 5.41 13.05 -2.76
CA ASP A 115 4.76 11.78 -3.01
C ASP A 115 3.42 11.78 -2.24
N PRO A 116 2.26 11.66 -2.92
CA PRO A 116 0.95 11.67 -2.27
C PRO A 116 0.72 10.55 -1.26
N ASP A 117 1.43 9.42 -1.36
CA ASP A 117 1.23 8.25 -0.51
C ASP A 117 2.51 7.64 0.09
N GLY A 118 3.66 8.21 -0.24
CA GLY A 118 4.96 7.75 0.24
C GLY A 118 5.85 8.87 0.76
N ASN A 119 7.10 8.49 1.03
CA ASN A 119 8.17 9.44 1.34
C ASN A 119 9.15 9.44 0.16
N ILE A 120 9.44 10.62 -0.39
CA ILE A 120 10.53 10.77 -1.35
C ILE A 120 11.87 10.57 -0.62
N THR A 121 12.65 9.54 -0.99
CA THR A 121 13.95 9.24 -0.39
C THR A 121 15.10 10.10 -0.89
N GLY A 122 14.84 10.99 -1.87
CA GLY A 122 15.77 12.02 -2.33
C GLY A 122 15.04 13.18 -3.01
N ALA A 123 14.86 14.28 -2.29
CA ALA A 123 14.53 15.57 -2.89
C ALA A 123 15.85 16.29 -3.23
N LEU A 124 15.94 16.89 -4.42
CA LEU A 124 17.07 17.78 -4.73
C LEU A 124 17.10 18.91 -3.69
N ALA A 125 18.22 19.01 -2.98
CA ALA A 125 18.52 20.18 -2.18
C ALA A 125 18.66 21.40 -3.11
N MET A 126 18.42 22.59 -2.57
CA MET A 126 18.66 23.85 -3.27
C MET A 126 20.12 23.89 -3.77
N GLU A 127 20.31 23.78 -5.08
CA GLU A 127 21.63 23.84 -5.69
C GLU A 127 21.79 25.13 -6.48
N THR A 128 23.01 25.66 -6.44
CA THR A 128 23.38 26.89 -7.12
C THR A 128 24.46 26.59 -8.14
N VAL A 129 24.23 26.94 -9.40
CA VAL A 129 25.18 26.68 -10.50
C VAL A 129 25.59 28.02 -11.12
N PRO A 130 26.89 28.37 -11.15
CA PRO A 130 27.37 29.51 -11.90
C PRO A 130 27.16 29.30 -13.40
N THR A 131 26.73 30.33 -14.13
CA THR A 131 26.51 30.32 -15.59
C THR A 131 27.78 30.22 -16.45
N GLN A 132 28.83 29.56 -15.96
CA GLN A 132 30.11 29.40 -16.67
C GLN A 132 30.24 27.95 -17.20
N GLN A 133 30.08 27.84 -18.52
CA GLN A 133 30.17 26.64 -19.39
C GLN A 133 29.00 25.64 -19.32
N ASN A 134 28.74 24.97 -20.45
CA ASN A 134 27.71 23.95 -20.66
C ASN A 134 27.77 22.85 -19.57
N GLN A 135 27.06 23.04 -18.46
CA GLN A 135 26.88 22.00 -17.46
C GLN A 135 25.63 21.21 -17.81
N ARG A 136 25.82 19.93 -18.12
CA ARG A 136 24.71 18.97 -18.29
C ARG A 136 24.16 18.64 -16.90
N LEU A 137 22.94 19.08 -16.63
CA LEU A 137 22.17 18.61 -15.47
C LEU A 137 21.94 17.09 -15.65
N HIS A 138 22.58 16.27 -14.82
CA HIS A 138 22.29 14.83 -14.74
C HIS A 138 20.95 14.66 -14.03
N ILE A 139 19.88 14.42 -14.79
CA ILE A 139 18.58 14.04 -14.24
C ILE A 139 18.65 12.53 -13.96
N LEU A 140 18.54 12.15 -12.68
CA LEU A 140 18.54 10.74 -12.27
C LEU A 140 17.22 10.05 -12.67
N THR A 141 17.34 8.80 -13.07
CA THR A 141 16.25 7.88 -13.45
C THR A 141 15.54 7.30 -12.23
N PHE A 142 14.23 7.10 -12.35
CA PHE A 142 13.36 6.45 -11.35
C PHE A 142 13.53 4.92 -11.41
N GLN A 143 13.49 4.25 -10.25
CA GLN A 143 13.35 2.79 -10.11
C GLN A 143 11.94 2.49 -9.62
#